data_AF-A0A3B1ASF0-F1
#
_entry.id   AF-A0A3B1ASF0-F1
#
_cell.length_a   1.000
_cell.length_b   1.000
_cell.length_c   1.000
_cell.angle_alpha   90.00
_cell.angle_beta   90.00
_cell.angle_gamma   90.00
#
_symmetry.space_group_name_H-M   'P 1'
#
loop_
_entity.id
_entity.type
_entity.pdbx_description
1 polymer ?
#
loop_
_entity_poly.entity_id
_entity_poly.type
_entity_poly.pdbx_seq_one_letter_code
_entity_poly.pdbx_strand_id
1 'polypeptide(L)'
;MDAFSLRRLDPGHARPAFDCGDSDLNEFFHRDSIVSGEELLSVTYAIETACKAIGFISVLNDSIKKDYLPRSRIKKIFKHIPRDKRYESTPAVKIGRLAICKEHAGKGIGTALLDYVKIWFTEKNKTGYLLSLMPITRKKLSIFTRKIVSIF
;
A
#
# COMPACT_ATOMS: atom_id res chain seq x y z
N MET A 1 16.11 -0.44 20.70
CA MET A 1 15.38 -0.46 19.41
C MET A 1 14.01 -1.02 19.70
N ASP A 2 12.95 -0.28 19.44
CA ASP A 2 11.59 -0.77 19.67
C ASP A 2 11.28 -1.90 18.69
N ALA A 3 10.73 -3.00 19.19
CA ALA A 3 10.33 -4.12 18.34
C ALA A 3 9.04 -3.76 17.59
N PHE A 4 9.14 -3.57 16.28
CA PHE A 4 8.01 -3.33 15.40
C PHE A 4 7.55 -4.66 14.78
N SER A 5 6.29 -5.02 14.99
CA SER A 5 5.67 -6.17 14.33
C SER A 5 4.72 -5.71 13.23
N LEU A 6 4.70 -6.43 12.10
CA LEU A 6 3.68 -6.24 11.05
C LEU A 6 2.59 -7.29 11.25
N ARG A 7 1.37 -6.84 11.53
CA ARG A 7 0.19 -7.68 11.73
C ARG A 7 -0.82 -7.46 10.60
N ARG A 8 -1.41 -8.55 10.11
CA ARG A 8 -2.65 -8.47 9.30
C ARG A 8 -3.82 -8.23 10.24
N LEU A 9 -4.59 -7.18 9.98
CA LEU A 9 -5.87 -6.96 10.63
C LEU A 9 -6.96 -7.67 9.84
N ASP A 10 -7.79 -8.42 10.57
CA ASP A 10 -8.97 -9.10 10.06
C ASP A 10 -10.19 -8.49 10.78
N PRO A 11 -11.41 -8.58 10.24
CA PRO A 11 -12.59 -7.93 10.80
C PRO A 11 -12.79 -8.11 12.31
N GLY A 12 -12.60 -9.33 12.84
CA GLY A 12 -12.76 -9.62 14.27
C GLY A 12 -11.61 -9.19 15.20
N HIS A 13 -10.52 -8.61 14.70
CA HIS A 13 -9.40 -8.18 15.56
C HIS A 13 -9.64 -6.81 16.19
N ALA A 14 -9.33 -6.63 17.48
CA ALA A 14 -9.33 -5.30 18.10
C ALA A 14 -8.30 -4.39 17.41
N ARG A 15 -8.69 -3.14 17.09
CA ARG A 15 -7.77 -2.14 16.53
C ARG A 15 -7.05 -1.43 17.68
N PRO A 16 -5.70 -1.40 17.72
CA PRO A 16 -4.96 -0.63 18.73
C PRO A 16 -5.20 0.87 18.56
N ALA A 17 -4.84 1.67 19.57
CA ALA A 17 -4.88 3.13 19.46
C ALA A 17 -3.96 3.62 18.33
N PHE A 18 -4.48 4.52 17.49
CA PHE A 18 -3.80 5.10 16.34
C PHE A 18 -4.16 6.59 16.18
N ASP A 19 -3.16 7.44 15.92
CA ASP A 19 -3.41 8.84 15.56
C ASP A 19 -2.31 9.40 14.64
N CYS A 20 -2.67 9.66 13.39
CA CYS A 20 -1.81 10.30 12.39
C CYS A 20 -2.01 11.82 12.24
N GLY A 21 -2.93 12.43 13.02
CA GLY A 21 -3.29 13.84 12.91
C GLY A 21 -4.26 14.17 11.75
N ASP A 22 -4.85 13.16 11.12
CA ASP A 22 -5.84 13.27 10.06
C ASP A 22 -7.08 12.45 10.48
N SER A 23 -8.22 13.13 10.63
CA SER A 23 -9.47 12.53 11.10
C SER A 23 -9.96 11.40 10.21
N ASP A 24 -9.84 11.55 8.90
CA ASP A 24 -10.41 10.65 7.90
C ASP A 24 -9.57 9.37 7.81
N LEU A 25 -8.25 9.49 8.00
CA LEU A 25 -7.34 8.34 8.08
C LEU A 25 -7.46 7.61 9.43
N ASN A 26 -7.72 8.33 10.52
CA ASN A 26 -7.99 7.72 11.82
C ASN A 26 -9.34 6.98 11.82
N GLU A 27 -10.41 7.60 11.31
CA GLU A 27 -11.72 6.95 11.16
C GLU A 27 -11.64 5.74 10.23
N PHE A 28 -10.93 5.84 9.09
CA PHE A 28 -10.71 4.70 8.22
C PHE A 28 -10.07 3.52 8.97
N PHE A 29 -9.05 3.76 9.79
CA PHE A 29 -8.39 2.69 10.54
C PHE A 29 -9.33 2.02 11.53
N HIS A 30 -10.14 2.81 12.27
CA HIS A 30 -11.00 2.29 13.33
C HIS A 30 -12.34 1.72 12.86
N ARG A 31 -12.89 2.19 11.74
CA ARG A 31 -14.21 1.78 11.21
C ARG A 31 -14.13 1.13 9.84
N ASP A 32 -13.81 1.90 8.80
CA ASP A 32 -13.82 1.42 7.41
C ASP A 32 -12.91 0.21 7.18
N SER A 33 -11.82 0.05 7.94
CA SER A 33 -10.92 -1.11 7.84
C SER A 33 -11.55 -2.42 8.30
N ILE A 34 -12.62 -2.35 9.11
CA ILE A 34 -13.47 -3.49 9.48
C ILE A 34 -14.32 -3.83 8.26
N VAL A 35 -15.16 -2.88 7.84
CA VAL A 35 -16.14 -3.03 6.75
C VAL A 35 -15.46 -3.48 5.45
N SER A 36 -14.38 -2.81 5.05
CA SER A 36 -13.60 -3.15 3.85
C SER A 36 -12.95 -4.53 3.91
N GLY A 37 -12.76 -5.09 5.12
CA GLY A 37 -12.27 -6.44 5.34
C GLY A 37 -13.39 -7.49 5.34
N GLU A 38 -14.58 -7.13 5.82
CA GLU A 38 -15.79 -7.97 5.80
C GLU A 38 -16.31 -8.15 4.37
N GLU A 39 -16.35 -7.06 3.61
CA GLU A 39 -16.73 -7.04 2.20
C GLU A 39 -15.62 -7.55 1.25
N LEU A 40 -14.49 -8.01 1.79
CA LEU A 40 -13.31 -8.52 1.06
C LEU A 40 -12.70 -7.52 0.04
N LEU A 41 -12.99 -6.22 0.18
CA LEU A 41 -12.52 -5.15 -0.71
C LEU A 41 -11.04 -4.81 -0.51
N SER A 42 -10.56 -4.82 0.74
CA SER A 42 -9.15 -4.54 1.04
C SER A 42 -8.66 -5.29 2.28
N VAL A 43 -7.38 -5.67 2.27
CA VAL A 43 -6.68 -6.20 3.44
C VAL A 43 -5.87 -5.09 4.07
N THR A 44 -6.06 -4.86 5.38
CA THR A 44 -5.30 -3.86 6.14
C THR A 44 -4.19 -4.53 6.95
N TYR A 45 -2.99 -3.99 6.88
CA TYR A 45 -1.85 -4.39 7.68
C TYR A 45 -1.44 -3.24 8.60
N ALA A 46 -1.28 -3.51 9.89
CA ALA A 46 -0.80 -2.55 10.88
C ALA A 46 0.65 -2.85 11.27
N ILE A 47 1.44 -1.79 11.44
CA ILE A 47 2.69 -1.85 12.20
C ILE A 47 2.35 -1.52 13.64
N GLU A 48 2.67 -2.42 14.56
CA GLU A 48 2.35 -2.30 15.98
C GLU A 48 3.63 -2.33 16.83
N THR A 49 3.58 -1.62 17.95
CA THR A 49 4.43 -1.85 19.14
C THR A 49 3.54 -2.46 20.22
N ALA A 50 4.13 -2.96 21.31
CA ALA A 50 3.44 -3.61 22.41
C ALA A 50 2.14 -2.94 22.92
N CYS A 51 1.97 -1.61 22.76
CA CYS A 51 0.80 -0.88 23.26
C CYS A 51 0.04 -0.02 22.21
N LYS A 52 0.53 0.14 20.97
CA LYS A 52 -0.05 1.08 19.99
C LYS A 52 0.28 0.74 18.54
N ALA A 53 -0.56 1.15 17.59
CA ALA A 53 -0.17 1.19 16.19
C ALA A 53 0.79 2.36 15.93
N ILE A 54 1.77 2.13 15.07
CA ILE A 54 2.68 3.15 14.52
C ILE A 54 2.23 3.56 13.12
N GLY A 55 1.54 2.68 12.40
CA GLY A 55 1.16 2.90 11.02
C GLY A 55 0.28 1.80 10.50
N PHE A 56 -0.40 2.06 9.39
CA PHE A 56 -1.12 1.04 8.65
C PHE A 56 -1.01 1.23 7.15
N ILE A 57 -1.21 0.15 6.42
CA ILE A 57 -1.37 0.13 4.97
C ILE A 57 -2.56 -0.76 4.59
N SER A 58 -3.51 -0.19 3.85
CA SER A 58 -4.59 -0.93 3.20
C SER A 58 -4.19 -1.25 1.76
N VAL A 59 -4.40 -2.51 1.37
CA VAL A 59 -4.03 -3.07 0.09
C VAL A 59 -5.26 -3.71 -0.54
N LEU A 60 -5.54 -3.38 -1.80
CA LEU A 60 -6.69 -3.87 -2.55
C LEU A 60 -6.28 -4.49 -3.89
N ASN A 61 -7.04 -5.48 -4.33
CA ASN A 61 -6.90 -6.09 -5.65
C ASN A 61 -7.52 -5.16 -6.70
N ASP A 62 -6.81 -4.88 -7.79
CA ASP A 62 -7.26 -3.99 -8.86
C ASP A 62 -6.83 -4.56 -10.22
N SER A 63 -7.25 -3.94 -11.32
CA SER A 63 -6.79 -4.33 -12.66
C SER A 63 -6.43 -3.10 -13.48
N ILE A 64 -5.26 -3.16 -14.13
CA ILE A 64 -4.73 -2.06 -14.92
C ILE A 64 -5.04 -2.34 -16.39
N LYS A 65 -6.02 -1.59 -16.90
CA LYS A 65 -6.31 -1.46 -18.32
C LYS A 65 -5.27 -0.56 -19.00
N LYS A 66 -4.72 -0.99 -20.13
CA LYS A 66 -3.68 -0.26 -20.87
C LYS A 66 -4.08 1.18 -21.22
N ASP A 67 -5.33 1.40 -21.62
CA ASP A 67 -5.80 2.68 -22.18
C ASP A 67 -5.77 3.83 -21.17
N TYR A 68 -5.79 3.53 -19.87
CA TYR A 68 -5.70 4.51 -18.79
C TYR A 68 -4.26 4.92 -18.46
N LEU A 69 -3.26 4.37 -19.17
CA LEU A 69 -1.85 4.65 -18.93
C LEU A 69 -1.15 5.29 -20.14
N PRO A 70 -0.27 6.30 -19.90
CA PRO A 70 0.59 6.81 -20.96
C PRO A 70 1.56 5.72 -21.43
N ARG A 71 1.85 5.69 -22.74
CA ARG A 71 2.72 4.70 -23.40
C ARG A 71 4.07 4.48 -22.69
N SER A 72 4.61 5.50 -22.03
CA SER A 72 5.84 5.45 -21.23
C SER A 72 5.71 4.57 -19.96
N ARG A 73 4.56 4.59 -19.26
CA ARG A 73 4.31 3.68 -18.12
C ARG A 73 4.03 2.26 -18.60
N ILE A 74 3.24 2.10 -19.66
CA ILE A 74 3.01 0.79 -20.31
C ILE A 74 4.37 0.15 -20.67
N LYS A 75 5.26 0.87 -21.34
CA LYS A 75 6.58 0.33 -21.73
C LYS A 75 7.44 -0.11 -20.55
N LYS A 76 7.32 0.51 -19.37
CA LYS A 76 8.01 0.06 -18.14
C LYS A 76 7.37 -1.20 -17.55
N ILE A 77 6.06 -1.17 -17.33
CA ILE A 77 5.27 -2.26 -16.74
C ILE A 77 5.41 -3.55 -17.56
N PHE A 78 5.23 -3.46 -18.87
CA PHE A 78 5.31 -4.60 -19.78
C PHE A 78 6.73 -4.92 -20.27
N LYS A 79 7.79 -4.23 -19.78
CA LYS A 79 9.19 -4.46 -20.19
C LYS A 79 9.62 -5.91 -19.94
N HIS A 80 9.24 -6.45 -18.79
CA HIS A 80 9.61 -7.79 -18.33
C HIS A 80 8.53 -8.86 -18.62
N ILE A 81 7.49 -8.50 -19.40
CA ILE A 81 6.37 -9.39 -19.71
C ILE A 81 6.49 -9.88 -21.17
N PRO A 82 6.50 -11.19 -21.43
CA PRO A 82 6.46 -11.76 -22.78
C PRO A 82 5.29 -11.21 -23.59
N ARG A 83 5.46 -11.02 -24.91
CA ARG A 83 4.49 -10.32 -25.76
C ARG A 83 3.10 -10.96 -25.70
N ASP A 84 3.05 -12.28 -25.57
CA ASP A 84 1.85 -13.13 -25.62
C ASP A 84 1.08 -13.11 -24.29
N LYS A 85 1.71 -12.65 -23.20
CA LYS A 85 1.09 -12.45 -21.88
C LYS A 85 0.68 -11.00 -21.61
N ARG A 86 0.69 -10.14 -22.65
CA ARG A 86 0.31 -8.71 -22.54
C ARG A 86 -1.18 -8.53 -22.78
N TYR A 87 -2.00 -8.98 -21.83
CA TYR A 87 -3.46 -8.76 -21.85
C TYR A 87 -3.82 -7.27 -21.78
N GLU A 88 -5.02 -6.90 -22.25
CA GLU A 88 -5.52 -5.52 -22.22
C GLU A 88 -5.73 -5.00 -20.79
N SER A 89 -6.34 -5.83 -19.95
CA SER A 89 -6.33 -5.68 -18.49
C SER A 89 -5.28 -6.62 -17.91
N THR A 90 -4.30 -6.06 -17.20
CA THR A 90 -3.30 -6.82 -16.45
C THR A 90 -3.59 -6.68 -14.97
N PRO A 91 -3.69 -7.79 -14.21
CA PRO A 91 -4.19 -7.70 -12.85
C PRO A 91 -3.05 -7.23 -11.92
N ALA A 92 -3.43 -6.38 -10.97
CA ALA A 92 -2.51 -5.61 -10.15
C ALA A 92 -2.98 -5.58 -8.70
N VAL A 93 -2.12 -5.05 -7.84
CA VAL A 93 -2.44 -4.79 -6.44
C VAL A 93 -2.09 -3.34 -6.15
N LYS A 94 -3.03 -2.65 -5.52
CA LYS A 94 -3.01 -1.21 -5.31
C LYS A 94 -2.97 -0.91 -3.82
N ILE A 95 -2.22 0.12 -3.45
CA ILE A 95 -2.20 0.64 -2.09
C ILE A 95 -3.35 1.64 -2.00
N GLY A 96 -4.32 1.36 -1.13
CA GLY A 96 -5.50 2.19 -0.94
C GLY A 96 -5.24 3.38 -0.02
N ARG A 97 -4.83 3.08 1.21
CA ARG A 97 -4.53 4.09 2.25
C ARG A 97 -3.25 3.70 2.99
N LEU A 98 -2.44 4.71 3.32
CA LEU A 98 -1.18 4.57 4.06
C LEU A 98 -1.11 5.73 5.05
N ALA A 99 -0.99 5.43 6.33
CA ALA A 99 -0.83 6.44 7.38
C ALA A 99 0.22 5.99 8.41
N ILE A 100 0.89 6.96 9.03
CA ILE A 100 1.88 6.77 10.10
C ILE A 100 1.50 7.72 11.24
N CYS A 101 1.57 7.25 12.47
CA CYS A 101 1.30 8.05 13.67
C CYS A 101 2.16 9.30 13.72
N LYS A 102 1.60 10.41 14.20
CA LYS A 102 2.26 11.73 14.23
C LYS A 102 3.61 11.71 14.97
N GLU A 103 3.72 10.93 16.04
CA GLU A 103 4.93 10.71 16.85
C GLU A 103 6.07 10.00 16.09
N HIS A 104 5.74 9.32 14.99
CA HIS A 104 6.63 8.53 14.16
C HIS A 104 6.73 9.08 12.72
N ALA A 105 6.02 10.17 12.42
CA ALA A 105 6.14 10.91 11.17
C ALA A 105 7.56 11.50 11.01
N GLY A 106 7.98 11.74 9.77
CA GLY A 106 9.32 12.28 9.44
C GLY A 106 10.48 11.28 9.57
N LYS A 107 10.35 10.20 10.36
CA LYS A 107 11.41 9.20 10.61
C LYS A 107 11.64 8.18 9.47
N GLY A 108 11.15 8.45 8.25
CA GLY A 108 11.27 7.55 7.09
C GLY A 108 10.45 6.25 7.13
N ILE A 109 9.74 5.96 8.23
CA ILE A 109 9.01 4.70 8.46
C ILE A 109 7.98 4.39 7.37
N GLY A 110 7.26 5.41 6.86
CA GLY A 110 6.32 5.21 5.74
C GLY A 110 6.98 4.77 4.44
N THR A 111 8.19 5.25 4.16
CA THR A 111 9.00 4.80 3.01
C THR A 111 9.47 3.37 3.22
N ALA A 112 9.99 3.06 4.40
CA ALA A 112 10.42 1.70 4.76
C ALA A 112 9.26 0.68 4.68
N LEU A 113 8.04 1.05 5.10
CA LEU A 113 6.85 0.20 4.94
C LEU A 113 6.49 0.00 3.46
N LEU A 114 6.54 1.05 2.63
CA LEU A 114 6.30 0.92 1.19
C LEU A 114 7.33 0.00 0.52
N ASP A 115 8.61 0.10 0.88
CA ASP A 115 9.67 -0.74 0.34
C ASP A 115 9.58 -2.18 0.85
N TYR A 116 9.26 -2.39 2.14
CA TYR A 116 8.93 -3.71 2.66
C TYR A 116 7.77 -4.36 1.90
N VAL A 117 6.69 -3.61 1.64
CA VAL A 117 5.51 -4.13 0.94
C VAL A 117 5.85 -4.49 -0.51
N LYS A 118 6.66 -3.70 -1.23
CA LYS A 118 7.18 -4.06 -2.56
C LYS A 118 7.89 -5.41 -2.55
N ILE A 119 8.85 -5.57 -1.64
CA ILE A 119 9.66 -6.78 -1.51
C ILE A 119 8.75 -7.96 -1.15
N TRP A 120 7.88 -7.79 -0.15
CA TRP A 120 6.98 -8.85 0.33
C TRP A 120 6.02 -9.40 -0.72
N PHE A 121 5.46 -8.54 -1.58
CA PHE A 121 4.64 -8.97 -2.72
C PHE A 121 5.46 -9.59 -3.86
N THR A 122 6.71 -9.16 -4.05
CA THR A 122 7.59 -9.66 -5.12
C THR A 122 8.23 -11.01 -4.78
N GLU A 123 8.74 -11.19 -3.55
CA GLU A 123 9.46 -12.39 -3.13
C GLU A 123 8.53 -13.57 -2.85
N LYS A 124 7.39 -13.36 -2.18
CA LYS A 124 6.53 -14.47 -1.76
C LYS A 124 5.50 -14.91 -2.80
N ASN A 125 5.37 -14.20 -3.92
CA ASN A 125 4.53 -14.56 -5.07
C ASN A 125 3.10 -15.04 -4.68
N LYS A 126 2.58 -14.54 -3.54
CA LYS A 126 1.31 -15.00 -2.91
C LYS A 126 0.10 -14.77 -3.80
N THR A 127 0.26 -13.86 -4.75
CA THR A 127 -0.57 -13.65 -5.91
C THR A 127 0.41 -13.60 -7.08
N GLY A 128 0.26 -14.47 -8.08
CA GLY A 128 1.00 -14.42 -9.36
C GLY A 128 0.60 -13.21 -10.23
N TYR A 129 0.66 -12.02 -9.65
CA TYR A 129 0.02 -10.79 -10.11
C TYR A 129 1.09 -9.69 -10.23
N LEU A 130 0.95 -8.83 -11.24
CA LEU A 130 1.96 -7.83 -11.53
C LEU A 130 1.74 -6.62 -10.61
N LEU A 131 2.55 -6.49 -9.55
CA LEU A 131 2.47 -5.39 -8.57
C LEU A 131 2.87 -4.03 -9.17
N SER A 132 2.02 -3.46 -10.02
CA SER A 132 2.15 -2.09 -10.48
C SER A 132 1.60 -1.14 -9.42
N LEU A 133 2.45 -0.78 -8.47
CA LEU A 133 2.17 0.28 -7.50
C LEU A 133 1.73 1.56 -8.21
N MET A 134 0.45 1.89 -8.10
CA MET A 134 -0.09 3.19 -8.45
C MET A 134 -0.14 4.04 -7.18
N PRO A 135 0.88 4.88 -6.89
CA PRO A 135 0.84 5.73 -5.71
C PRO A 135 -0.30 6.73 -5.85
N ILE A 136 -1.22 6.72 -4.89
CA ILE A 136 -2.14 7.82 -4.68
C ILE A 136 -1.30 8.99 -4.18
N THR A 137 -1.03 9.94 -5.07
CA THR A 137 -0.41 11.20 -4.70
C THR A 137 -1.41 11.96 -3.80
N ARG A 138 -1.16 12.11 -2.48
CA ARG A 138 -2.10 12.55 -1.39
C ARG A 138 -2.71 13.98 -1.45
N LYS A 139 -1.92 15.06 -1.62
CA LYS A 139 -2.34 16.51 -1.56
C LYS A 139 -3.69 16.88 -2.19
N LYS A 140 -4.16 16.38 -3.34
CA LYS A 140 -3.69 15.29 -4.24
C LYS A 140 -2.32 15.60 -4.86
N LEU A 141 -1.25 14.91 -4.42
CA LEU A 141 0.20 15.31 -4.38
C LEU A 141 0.88 15.32 -5.76
N SER A 142 0.23 16.00 -6.70
CA SER A 142 0.88 17.01 -7.50
C SER A 142 2.12 17.56 -6.78
N ILE A 143 3.26 17.32 -7.43
CA ILE A 143 4.53 18.00 -7.19
C ILE A 143 5.19 17.63 -5.84
N PHE A 144 5.91 16.50 -5.90
CA PHE A 144 7.38 16.47 -5.78
C PHE A 144 8.03 16.30 -4.39
N THR A 145 7.92 15.10 -3.81
CA THR A 145 9.11 14.51 -3.15
C THR A 145 10.05 13.96 -4.24
N ARG A 146 11.02 14.80 -4.63
CA ARG A 146 12.16 14.43 -5.48
C ARG A 146 12.93 13.27 -4.83
N LYS A 147 13.31 12.26 -5.62
CA LYS A 147 14.16 11.10 -5.26
C LYS A 147 13.65 10.22 -4.09
N ILE A 148 13.16 9.02 -4.44
CA ILE A 148 13.31 7.69 -3.79
C ILE A 148 12.51 6.75 -4.72
N VAL A 149 13.06 5.83 -5.50
CA VAL A 149 14.47 5.52 -5.84
C VAL A 149 14.69 5.76 -7.33
N SER A 150 15.91 6.11 -7.71
CA SER A 150 16.31 6.24 -9.12
C SER A 150 16.87 4.91 -9.60
N ILE A 151 16.39 4.42 -10.75
CA ILE A 151 16.90 3.26 -11.50
C ILE A 151 16.56 1.90 -10.85
N PHE A 152 16.26 0.93 -11.72
CA PHE A 152 15.84 -0.46 -11.49
C PHE A 152 14.36 -0.64 -11.08
#